data_AF-A0A166I3I3-F1
#
_entry.id   AF-A0A166I3I3-F1
#
_cell.length_a   1.000
_cell.length_b   1.000
_cell.length_c   1.000
_cell.angle_alpha   90.00
_cell.angle_beta   90.00
_cell.angle_gamma   90.00
#
_symmetry.space_group_name_H-M   'P 1'
#
loop_
_entity.id
_entity.type
_entity.pdbx_description
1 polymer ?
#
loop_
_entity_poly.entity_id
_entity_poly.type
_entity_poly.pdbx_seq_one_letter_code
_entity_poly.pdbx_strand_id
1 'polypeptide(L)'
;MMQVMRGELDATHADLSRSKHEVSRYAERCRYLERALRDASDRLMHREREIEELKRERSRLLAERERDRAHTQRLERSQTVAVHRRPAPSPASSRTAYDSDGETVLVLDDASARRRNRSVPPAQRSRSAHPLPLPPKSVELLPIRGLEVFLSKTDRWSGAQVIEAVQDLNSEIIQLAAAVVEVTTVAPAPVATAQRVAHAKKSITARLGPAFAQVLAGRDHSHDPTLVQLALQTCLATCTTRLLSVFCIGLPMMPNELFAQLYEDVREQEPQATSSRWRALTLQHIRNLNPQLEEGAANEFVTQILRAWTEIFVLCACTSVEGVALHSMDALRARFGRQCMRIAIRACKLARVINEEIMSTNFELLFVENGTRFKPEQMVNAYANAAAPVGPVLCTTELGLQCVTRTRLKPGADVDETVARTLLLPKVVLETVPQVLDNMSSA
;
A
#
# COMPACT_ATOMS: atom_id res chain seq x y z
N MET A 1 -8.70 7.06 -75.83
CA MET A 1 -9.93 7.08 -75.02
C MET A 1 -10.34 5.67 -74.55
N MET A 2 -10.89 4.78 -75.40
CA MET A 2 -11.35 3.44 -74.96
C MET A 2 -10.35 2.62 -74.12
N GLN A 3 -9.07 2.62 -74.48
CA GLN A 3 -8.03 1.89 -73.75
C GLN A 3 -7.77 2.43 -72.33
N VAL A 4 -8.04 3.72 -72.08
CA VAL A 4 -7.92 4.35 -70.75
C VAL A 4 -9.11 3.93 -69.88
N MET A 5 -10.34 4.08 -70.40
CA MET A 5 -11.57 3.64 -69.71
C MET A 5 -11.56 2.15 -69.38
N ARG A 6 -10.89 1.31 -70.18
CA ARG A 6 -10.69 -0.11 -69.86
C ARG A 6 -9.75 -0.31 -68.67
N GLY A 7 -8.62 0.40 -68.61
CA GLY A 7 -7.71 0.36 -67.45
C GLY A 7 -8.36 0.87 -66.17
N GLU A 8 -9.19 1.91 -66.25
CA GLU A 8 -10.00 2.43 -65.13
C GLU A 8 -11.04 1.40 -64.65
N LEU A 9 -11.68 0.68 -65.58
CA LEU A 9 -12.63 -0.41 -65.26
C LEU A 9 -11.91 -1.61 -64.59
N ASP A 10 -10.77 -2.02 -65.12
CA ASP A 10 -9.97 -3.13 -64.57
C ASP A 10 -9.44 -2.77 -63.15
N ALA A 11 -9.04 -1.50 -62.92
CA ALA A 11 -8.63 -1.00 -61.61
C ALA A 11 -9.78 -0.97 -60.60
N THR A 12 -10.94 -0.40 -60.97
CA THR A 12 -12.12 -0.37 -60.09
C THR A 12 -12.66 -1.76 -59.78
N HIS A 13 -12.53 -2.72 -60.69
CA HIS A 13 -12.84 -4.12 -60.42
C HIS A 13 -11.87 -4.76 -59.40
N ALA A 14 -10.57 -4.44 -59.48
CA ALA A 14 -9.58 -4.89 -58.50
C ALA A 14 -9.87 -4.31 -57.10
N ASP A 15 -10.22 -3.03 -57.00
CA ASP A 15 -10.58 -2.39 -55.72
C ASP A 15 -11.88 -2.92 -55.13
N LEU A 16 -12.90 -3.17 -55.96
CA LEU A 16 -14.11 -3.85 -55.52
C LEU A 16 -13.83 -5.27 -55.00
N SER A 17 -12.87 -5.98 -55.59
CA SER A 17 -12.43 -7.30 -55.12
C SER A 17 -11.70 -7.21 -53.77
N ARG A 18 -10.78 -6.25 -53.61
CA ARG A 18 -10.11 -5.96 -52.33
C ARG A 18 -11.11 -5.64 -51.22
N SER A 19 -12.03 -4.71 -51.47
CA SER A 19 -13.06 -4.30 -50.52
C SER A 19 -13.98 -5.46 -50.10
N LYS A 20 -14.41 -6.32 -51.04
CA LYS A 20 -15.20 -7.53 -50.73
C LYS A 20 -14.45 -8.50 -49.81
N HIS A 21 -13.14 -8.70 -50.04
CA HIS A 21 -12.33 -9.57 -49.18
C HIS A 21 -12.19 -9.00 -47.76
N GLU A 22 -11.95 -7.69 -47.63
CA GLU A 22 -11.89 -7.01 -46.33
C GLU A 22 -13.22 -7.09 -45.58
N VAL A 23 -14.35 -6.85 -46.24
CA VAL A 23 -15.69 -6.99 -45.65
C VAL A 23 -15.94 -8.42 -45.15
N SER A 24 -15.54 -9.46 -45.89
CA SER A 24 -15.64 -10.85 -45.41
C SER A 24 -14.80 -11.09 -44.16
N ARG A 25 -13.56 -10.61 -44.16
CA ARG A 25 -12.62 -10.72 -43.02
C ARG A 25 -13.15 -10.00 -41.76
N TYR A 26 -13.77 -8.82 -41.92
CA TYR A 26 -14.42 -8.13 -40.81
C TYR A 26 -15.68 -8.87 -40.33
N ALA A 27 -16.52 -9.38 -41.23
CA ALA A 27 -17.70 -10.18 -40.87
C ALA A 27 -17.36 -11.50 -40.15
N GLU A 28 -16.22 -12.12 -40.47
CA GLU A 28 -15.67 -13.26 -39.70
C GLU A 28 -15.19 -12.84 -38.32
N ARG A 29 -14.47 -11.71 -38.22
CA ARG A 29 -14.00 -11.17 -36.94
C ARG A 29 -15.15 -10.79 -36.00
N CYS A 30 -16.22 -10.18 -36.50
CA CYS A 30 -17.43 -9.91 -35.71
C CYS A 30 -18.08 -11.21 -35.22
N ARG A 31 -18.29 -12.20 -36.10
CA ARG A 31 -18.82 -13.53 -35.74
C ARG A 31 -17.90 -14.33 -34.80
N TYR A 32 -16.63 -13.98 -34.65
CA TYR A 32 -15.74 -14.51 -33.60
C TYR A 32 -15.94 -13.77 -32.27
N LEU A 33 -15.94 -12.44 -32.29
CA LEU A 33 -16.12 -11.60 -31.10
C LEU A 33 -17.49 -11.83 -30.43
N GLU A 34 -18.56 -12.00 -31.22
CA GLU A 34 -19.90 -12.33 -30.72
C GLU A 34 -19.93 -13.67 -29.95
N ARG A 35 -19.15 -14.67 -30.40
CA ARG A 35 -19.04 -15.96 -29.69
C ARG A 35 -18.23 -15.81 -28.41
N ALA A 36 -17.06 -15.18 -28.49
CA ALA A 36 -16.22 -14.90 -27.31
C ALA A 36 -16.96 -14.09 -26.22
N LEU A 37 -17.85 -13.16 -26.63
CA LEU A 37 -18.71 -12.39 -25.73
C LEU A 37 -19.78 -13.25 -25.05
N ARG A 38 -20.45 -14.16 -25.79
CA ARG A 38 -21.41 -15.12 -25.22
C ARG A 38 -20.72 -16.05 -24.23
N ASP A 39 -19.59 -16.65 -24.62
CA ASP A 39 -18.81 -17.52 -23.75
C ASP A 39 -18.34 -16.79 -22.46
N ALA A 40 -18.05 -15.49 -22.55
CA ALA A 40 -17.70 -14.66 -21.39
C ALA A 40 -18.91 -14.38 -20.49
N SER A 41 -20.07 -14.08 -21.10
CA SER A 41 -21.35 -13.92 -20.40
C SER A 41 -21.74 -15.18 -19.63
N ASP A 42 -21.64 -16.36 -20.26
CA ASP A 42 -21.97 -17.64 -19.62
C ASP A 42 -21.00 -17.97 -18.46
N ARG A 43 -19.71 -17.66 -18.61
CA ARG A 43 -18.72 -17.78 -17.51
C ARG A 43 -19.04 -16.84 -16.34
N LEU A 44 -19.47 -15.60 -16.59
CA LEU A 44 -19.90 -14.68 -15.54
C LEU A 44 -21.17 -15.20 -14.85
N MET A 45 -22.20 -15.56 -15.61
CA MET A 45 -23.45 -16.13 -15.09
C MET A 45 -23.24 -17.42 -14.29
N HIS A 46 -22.17 -18.19 -14.53
CA HIS A 46 -21.79 -19.34 -13.71
C HIS A 46 -21.12 -18.91 -12.39
N ARG A 47 -20.17 -17.97 -12.43
CA ARG A 47 -19.51 -17.44 -11.23
C ARG A 47 -20.47 -16.68 -10.30
N GLU A 48 -21.47 -15.99 -10.84
CA GLU A 48 -22.51 -15.35 -10.03
C GLU A 48 -23.37 -16.37 -9.24
N ARG A 49 -23.67 -17.53 -9.83
CA ARG A 49 -24.36 -18.63 -9.14
C ARG A 49 -23.52 -19.21 -8.00
N GLU A 50 -22.25 -19.51 -8.27
CA GLU A 50 -21.27 -19.98 -7.28
C GLU A 50 -21.11 -18.99 -6.11
N ILE A 51 -20.98 -17.69 -6.40
CA ILE A 51 -20.93 -16.61 -5.40
C ILE A 51 -22.21 -16.60 -4.53
N GLU A 52 -23.38 -16.78 -5.13
CA GLU A 52 -24.65 -16.78 -4.41
C GLU A 52 -24.87 -18.05 -3.57
N GLU A 53 -24.34 -19.20 -4.00
CA GLU A 53 -24.28 -20.43 -3.21
C GLU A 53 -23.37 -20.28 -1.99
N LEU A 54 -22.16 -19.74 -2.18
CA LEU A 54 -21.20 -19.44 -1.09
C LEU A 54 -21.75 -18.42 -0.09
N LYS A 55 -22.53 -17.42 -0.52
CA LYS A 55 -23.25 -16.51 0.38
C LYS A 55 -24.27 -17.26 1.24
N ARG A 56 -25.06 -18.16 0.65
CA ARG A 56 -26.07 -18.96 1.37
C ARG A 56 -25.43 -19.89 2.38
N GLU A 57 -24.33 -20.53 2.03
CA GLU A 57 -23.53 -21.37 2.94
C GLU A 57 -22.96 -20.56 4.10
N ARG A 58 -22.28 -19.43 3.82
CA ARG A 58 -21.79 -18.50 4.85
C ARG A 58 -22.91 -18.04 5.80
N SER A 59 -24.11 -17.81 5.27
CA SER A 59 -25.27 -17.39 6.06
C SER A 59 -25.79 -18.51 6.97
N ARG A 60 -25.76 -19.77 6.52
CA ARG A 60 -26.07 -20.95 7.35
C ARG A 60 -25.08 -21.11 8.50
N LEU A 61 -23.77 -21.06 8.20
CA LEU A 61 -22.70 -21.21 9.19
C LEU A 61 -22.70 -20.10 10.26
N LEU A 62 -23.07 -18.87 9.88
CA LEU A 62 -23.26 -17.77 10.84
C LEU A 62 -24.47 -18.04 11.76
N ALA A 63 -25.62 -18.42 11.19
CA ALA A 63 -26.83 -18.72 11.97
C ALA A 63 -26.68 -19.96 12.87
N GLU A 64 -25.81 -20.91 12.50
CA GLU A 64 -25.43 -22.05 13.35
C GLU A 64 -24.57 -21.59 14.53
N ARG A 65 -23.49 -20.85 14.27
CA ARG A 65 -22.61 -20.30 15.30
C ARG A 65 -23.32 -19.36 16.29
N GLU A 66 -24.39 -18.70 15.87
CA GLU A 66 -25.26 -17.91 16.74
C GLU A 66 -26.14 -18.78 17.65
N ARG A 67 -26.64 -19.93 17.18
CA ARG A 67 -27.35 -20.90 18.03
C ARG A 67 -26.43 -21.50 19.08
N ASP A 68 -25.19 -21.84 18.72
CA ASP A 68 -24.20 -22.37 19.66
C ASP A 68 -23.90 -21.39 20.79
N ARG A 69 -23.68 -20.11 20.44
CA ARG A 69 -23.50 -19.01 21.40
C ARG A 69 -24.72 -18.82 22.31
N ALA A 70 -25.93 -18.91 21.74
CA ALA A 70 -27.17 -18.84 22.52
C ALA A 70 -27.36 -20.07 23.44
N HIS A 71 -26.87 -21.24 23.03
CA HIS A 71 -26.90 -22.47 23.82
C HIS A 71 -25.91 -22.41 24.99
N THR A 72 -24.64 -22.06 24.76
CA THR A 72 -23.64 -21.92 25.84
C THR A 72 -24.04 -20.86 26.86
N GLN A 73 -24.48 -19.68 26.41
CA GLN A 73 -24.95 -18.61 27.30
C GLN A 73 -26.20 -19.03 28.10
N ARG A 74 -27.01 -19.96 27.60
CA ARG A 74 -28.15 -20.54 28.34
C ARG A 74 -27.68 -21.53 29.41
N LEU A 75 -26.66 -22.36 29.15
CA LEU A 75 -26.06 -23.22 30.18
C LEU A 75 -25.42 -22.40 31.32
N GLU A 76 -24.67 -21.35 30.99
CA GLU A 76 -24.05 -20.44 31.98
C GLU A 76 -25.11 -19.79 32.90
N ARG A 77 -26.22 -19.33 32.32
CA ARG A 77 -27.38 -18.82 33.08
C ARG A 77 -28.07 -19.90 33.94
N SER A 78 -28.11 -21.16 33.48
CA SER A 78 -28.63 -22.26 34.29
C SER A 78 -27.71 -22.63 35.47
N GLN A 79 -26.39 -22.63 35.28
CA GLN A 79 -25.44 -22.91 36.37
C GLN A 79 -25.42 -21.81 37.43
N THR A 80 -25.42 -20.53 37.03
CA THR A 80 -25.41 -19.39 37.97
C THR A 80 -26.66 -19.33 38.85
N VAL A 81 -27.83 -19.72 38.32
CA VAL A 81 -29.08 -19.86 39.09
C VAL A 81 -29.03 -21.07 40.05
N ALA A 82 -28.39 -22.18 39.66
CA ALA A 82 -28.27 -23.35 40.53
C ALA A 82 -27.41 -23.07 41.78
N VAL A 83 -26.31 -22.32 41.64
CA VAL A 83 -25.42 -21.94 42.75
C VAL A 83 -26.14 -21.11 43.83
N HIS A 84 -27.16 -20.33 43.45
CA HIS A 84 -27.95 -19.51 44.38
C HIS A 84 -29.05 -20.28 45.14
N ARG A 85 -29.16 -21.61 44.98
CA ARG A 85 -30.23 -22.42 45.59
C ARG A 85 -29.75 -23.40 46.67
N ARG A 86 -28.76 -23.00 47.47
CA ARG A 86 -28.32 -23.72 48.68
C ARG A 86 -29.34 -23.48 49.83
N PRO A 87 -29.94 -24.52 50.44
CA PRO A 87 -30.85 -24.32 51.58
C PRO A 87 -30.13 -23.77 52.82
N ALA A 88 -30.83 -22.93 53.60
CA ALA A 88 -30.35 -22.48 54.90
C ALA A 88 -30.58 -23.58 55.98
N PRO A 89 -29.64 -23.80 56.91
CA PRO A 89 -29.84 -24.70 58.04
C PRO A 89 -30.69 -24.03 59.13
N SER A 90 -31.75 -24.70 59.58
CA SER A 90 -32.49 -24.34 60.80
C SER A 90 -31.81 -24.94 62.05
N PRO A 91 -31.92 -24.31 63.22
CA PRO A 91 -31.19 -24.72 64.42
C PRO A 91 -31.84 -25.89 65.18
N ALA A 92 -31.00 -26.76 65.75
CA ALA A 92 -31.39 -27.76 66.75
C ALA A 92 -30.35 -27.76 67.90
N SER A 93 -30.75 -28.20 69.09
CA SER A 93 -30.04 -27.87 70.34
C SER A 93 -28.99 -28.91 70.77
N SER A 94 -27.87 -28.40 71.28
CA SER A 94 -27.09 -28.86 72.45
C SER A 94 -27.07 -30.36 72.79
N ARG A 95 -25.87 -30.97 72.77
CA ARG A 95 -25.15 -31.44 73.99
C ARG A 95 -23.80 -32.11 73.69
N THR A 96 -22.80 -31.81 74.53
CA THR A 96 -21.66 -32.65 75.02
C THR A 96 -20.82 -33.51 74.05
N ALA A 97 -19.52 -33.74 74.27
CA ALA A 97 -18.46 -33.14 75.10
C ALA A 97 -17.14 -33.93 74.82
N TYR A 98 -16.00 -33.45 75.31
CA TYR A 98 -14.66 -34.10 75.23
C TYR A 98 -14.11 -34.19 73.78
N ASP A 99 -12.80 -34.22 73.49
CA ASP A 99 -11.58 -34.21 74.32
C ASP A 99 -10.41 -33.54 73.53
N SER A 100 -9.23 -33.37 74.17
CA SER A 100 -7.81 -33.27 73.68
C SER A 100 -7.49 -33.06 72.16
N ASP A 101 -6.43 -32.37 71.72
CA ASP A 101 -5.29 -31.68 72.37
C ASP A 101 -4.51 -30.81 71.35
N GLY A 102 -3.75 -29.78 71.82
CA GLY A 102 -2.60 -29.12 71.13
C GLY A 102 -2.81 -28.41 69.76
N GLU A 103 -2.07 -27.36 69.37
CA GLU A 103 -1.14 -26.46 70.07
C GLU A 103 -1.20 -25.03 69.47
N THR A 104 -0.69 -24.07 70.24
CA THR A 104 -0.19 -22.71 69.92
C THR A 104 0.48 -22.55 68.52
N VAL A 105 0.55 -21.37 67.88
CA VAL A 105 1.15 -20.09 68.34
C VAL A 105 0.43 -18.84 67.76
N LEU A 106 0.65 -17.69 68.42
CA LEU A 106 0.18 -16.30 68.15
C LEU A 106 0.69 -15.71 66.81
N VAL A 107 0.25 -14.55 66.27
CA VAL A 107 0.43 -13.13 66.71
C VAL A 107 -0.60 -12.26 65.93
N LEU A 108 -1.48 -11.47 66.57
CA LEU A 108 -1.48 -9.99 66.78
C LEU A 108 -1.18 -9.13 65.51
N ASP A 109 -1.73 -7.95 65.21
CA ASP A 109 -2.80 -7.06 65.75
C ASP A 109 -3.03 -5.92 64.70
N ASP A 110 -3.96 -4.94 64.71
CA ASP A 110 -5.06 -4.47 65.59
C ASP A 110 -6.20 -3.83 64.70
N ALA A 111 -7.26 -3.29 65.33
CA ALA A 111 -8.12 -2.17 64.95
C ALA A 111 -8.09 -1.62 63.49
N SER A 112 -9.25 -1.39 62.86
CA SER A 112 -10.13 -0.31 63.35
C SER A 112 -11.61 -0.46 62.94
N ALA A 113 -12.52 -0.19 63.88
CA ALA A 113 -13.95 -0.30 63.68
C ALA A 113 -14.64 1.04 63.37
N ARG A 114 -15.77 0.99 62.63
CA ARG A 114 -17.03 1.63 63.07
C ARG A 114 -18.25 1.18 62.26
N ARG A 115 -19.14 0.41 62.91
CA ARG A 115 -20.55 0.25 62.51
C ARG A 115 -21.33 1.53 62.77
N ARG A 116 -22.41 1.77 62.01
CA ARG A 116 -23.70 2.25 62.58
C ARG A 116 -24.87 2.03 61.62
N ASN A 117 -25.75 1.11 61.98
CA ASN A 117 -27.09 0.99 61.37
C ASN A 117 -28.03 2.04 62.00
N ARG A 118 -28.99 2.59 61.25
CA ARG A 118 -30.37 2.75 61.77
C ARG A 118 -31.46 3.03 60.72
N SER A 119 -32.44 2.12 60.69
CA SER A 119 -33.89 2.32 60.60
C SER A 119 -34.51 3.50 59.82
N VAL A 120 -35.35 3.16 58.84
CA VAL A 120 -36.50 3.95 58.36
C VAL A 120 -37.63 3.95 59.40
N PRO A 121 -38.35 5.08 59.56
CA PRO A 121 -39.81 5.09 59.69
C PRO A 121 -40.48 6.08 58.69
N PRO A 122 -41.83 6.10 58.53
CA PRO A 122 -42.41 6.31 57.20
C PRO A 122 -43.33 7.54 56.98
N ALA A 123 -43.51 7.85 55.69
CA ALA A 123 -44.71 8.36 55.01
C ALA A 123 -45.38 9.70 55.45
N GLN A 124 -45.46 10.63 54.49
CA GLN A 124 -46.65 11.47 54.28
C GLN A 124 -46.83 11.79 52.77
N ARG A 125 -48.09 12.01 52.34
CA ARG A 125 -48.48 12.26 50.94
C ARG A 125 -48.92 13.72 50.73
N SER A 126 -48.31 14.40 49.76
CA SER A 126 -48.88 15.53 48.99
C SER A 126 -48.22 15.51 47.60
N ARG A 127 -48.89 15.07 46.53
CA ARG A 127 -49.89 15.78 45.68
C ARG A 127 -49.26 16.71 44.62
N SER A 128 -49.66 16.47 43.37
CA SER A 128 -49.60 17.36 42.19
C SER A 128 -48.26 17.97 41.75
N ALA A 129 -47.63 17.31 40.77
CA ALA A 129 -46.91 17.95 39.66
C ALA A 129 -47.10 17.11 38.38
N HIS A 130 -46.94 17.72 37.19
CA HIS A 130 -47.31 17.12 35.91
C HIS A 130 -46.40 15.96 35.47
N PRO A 131 -46.91 14.98 34.70
CA PRO A 131 -46.05 14.01 34.01
C PRO A 131 -45.32 14.70 32.84
N LEU A 132 -44.05 15.04 33.05
CA LEU A 132 -43.14 15.35 31.95
C LEU A 132 -43.00 14.11 31.05
N PRO A 133 -43.01 14.26 29.72
CA PRO A 133 -42.73 13.14 28.82
C PRO A 133 -41.35 12.55 29.13
N LEU A 134 -41.30 11.23 29.29
CA LEU A 134 -40.05 10.49 29.25
C LEU A 134 -39.37 10.81 27.90
N PRO A 135 -38.04 11.03 27.85
CA PRO A 135 -37.34 11.08 26.58
C PRO A 135 -37.66 9.78 25.80
N PRO A 136 -37.87 9.85 24.48
CA PRO A 136 -38.21 8.66 23.72
C PRO A 136 -37.16 7.58 23.97
N LYS A 137 -37.64 6.35 24.22
CA LYS A 137 -36.78 5.17 24.37
C LYS A 137 -35.76 5.18 23.25
N SER A 138 -34.50 4.87 23.60
CA SER A 138 -33.37 4.65 22.70
C SER A 138 -33.84 4.39 21.27
N VAL A 139 -33.57 5.33 20.36
CA VAL A 139 -33.83 5.12 18.94
C VAL A 139 -33.11 3.84 18.56
N GLU A 140 -33.88 2.77 18.31
CA GLU A 140 -33.35 1.59 17.64
C GLU A 140 -32.96 2.06 16.25
N LEU A 141 -31.69 2.42 16.13
CA LEU A 141 -31.00 2.61 14.87
C LEU A 141 -31.00 1.24 14.19
N LEU A 142 -32.14 0.93 13.54
CA LEU A 142 -32.25 -0.06 12.48
C LEU A 142 -30.96 0.00 11.68
N PRO A 143 -30.17 -1.09 11.57
CA PRO A 143 -28.88 -1.06 10.91
C PRO A 143 -29.02 -0.48 9.50
N ILE A 144 -28.68 0.80 9.35
CA ILE A 144 -28.85 1.54 8.11
C ILE A 144 -27.93 0.84 7.11
N ARG A 145 -28.50 0.11 6.14
CA ARG A 145 -27.74 -0.72 5.20
C ARG A 145 -26.81 0.15 4.38
N GLY A 146 -25.57 0.27 4.85
CA GLY A 146 -24.60 1.27 4.41
C GLY A 146 -23.69 1.78 5.54
N LEU A 147 -24.21 2.01 6.75
CA LEU A 147 -23.41 2.55 7.86
C LEU A 147 -22.28 1.60 8.29
N GLU A 148 -22.52 0.29 8.30
CA GLU A 148 -21.48 -0.72 8.57
C GLU A 148 -20.28 -0.59 7.61
N VAL A 149 -20.52 -0.18 6.36
CA VAL A 149 -19.52 -0.01 5.29
C VAL A 149 -18.65 1.25 5.51
N PHE A 150 -19.13 2.21 6.31
CA PHE A 150 -18.37 3.40 6.73
C PHE A 150 -17.77 3.25 8.15
N LEU A 151 -18.25 2.31 8.95
CA LEU A 151 -17.77 2.04 10.32
C LEU A 151 -16.72 0.91 10.37
N SER A 152 -16.66 0.03 9.36
CA SER A 152 -15.68 -1.07 9.33
C SER A 152 -14.26 -0.59 9.01
N LYS A 153 -13.37 -0.65 10.01
CA LYS A 153 -11.90 -0.51 9.83
C LYS A 153 -11.20 -1.85 9.51
N THR A 154 -11.90 -2.78 8.85
CA THR A 154 -11.38 -4.13 8.59
C THR A 154 -10.52 -4.13 7.34
N ASP A 155 -9.21 -4.03 7.52
CA ASP A 155 -8.24 -4.14 6.44
C ASP A 155 -8.24 -5.55 5.83
N ARG A 156 -7.97 -5.64 4.53
CA ARG A 156 -7.74 -6.93 3.85
C ARG A 156 -6.29 -7.40 3.92
N TRP A 157 -5.38 -6.48 4.19
CA TRP A 157 -3.94 -6.71 4.31
C TRP A 157 -3.48 -6.30 5.71
N SER A 158 -2.72 -7.15 6.37
CA SER A 158 -2.01 -6.79 7.60
C SER A 158 -0.81 -5.88 7.27
N GLY A 159 -0.40 -5.03 8.22
CA GLY A 159 0.78 -4.17 8.04
C GLY A 159 2.07 -4.95 7.74
N ALA A 160 2.19 -6.20 8.21
CA ALA A 160 3.30 -7.09 7.88
C ALA A 160 3.37 -7.40 6.37
N GLN A 161 2.23 -7.67 5.73
CA GLN A 161 2.16 -7.93 4.28
C GLN A 161 2.44 -6.66 3.45
N VAL A 162 2.17 -5.46 4.01
CA VAL A 162 2.54 -4.19 3.37
C VAL A 162 4.06 -3.97 3.45
N ILE A 163 4.69 -4.23 4.61
CA ILE A 163 6.15 -4.19 4.78
C ILE A 163 6.82 -5.19 3.82
N GLU A 164 6.35 -6.44 3.80
CA GLU A 164 6.81 -7.50 2.90
C GLU A 164 6.73 -7.05 1.43
N ALA A 165 5.59 -6.50 0.98
CA ALA A 165 5.42 -6.00 -0.38
C ALA A 165 6.37 -4.84 -0.75
N VAL A 166 6.76 -3.99 0.20
CA VAL A 166 7.79 -2.94 -0.02
C VAL A 166 9.20 -3.54 -0.08
N GLN A 167 9.51 -4.52 0.77
CA GLN A 167 10.79 -5.24 0.74
C GLN A 167 10.97 -6.06 -0.55
N ASP A 168 9.90 -6.67 -1.05
CA ASP A 168 9.84 -7.36 -2.35
C ASP A 168 10.10 -6.38 -3.51
N LEU A 169 9.50 -5.19 -3.45
CA LEU A 169 9.65 -4.14 -4.45
C LEU A 169 11.08 -3.56 -4.47
N ASN A 170 11.66 -3.32 -3.29
CA ASN A 170 13.08 -2.94 -3.14
C ASN A 170 14.01 -4.04 -3.68
N SER A 171 13.70 -5.31 -3.41
CA SER A 171 14.51 -6.45 -3.87
C SER A 171 14.50 -6.58 -5.39
N GLU A 172 13.35 -6.43 -6.06
CA GLU A 172 13.32 -6.40 -7.52
C GLU A 172 14.03 -5.19 -8.12
N ILE A 173 13.99 -4.03 -7.45
CA ILE A 173 14.70 -2.81 -7.86
C ILE A 173 16.22 -3.01 -7.80
N ILE A 174 16.74 -3.62 -6.74
CA ILE A 174 18.16 -3.98 -6.59
C ILE A 174 18.58 -4.99 -7.66
N GLN A 175 17.85 -6.10 -7.78
CA GLN A 175 18.16 -7.19 -8.72
C GLN A 175 18.15 -6.72 -10.17
N LEU A 176 17.21 -5.86 -10.55
CA LEU A 176 17.17 -5.31 -11.91
C LEU A 176 18.31 -4.33 -12.17
N ALA A 177 18.70 -3.50 -11.20
CA ALA A 177 19.83 -2.60 -11.37
C ALA A 177 21.15 -3.38 -11.55
N ALA A 178 21.37 -4.43 -10.75
CA ALA A 178 22.52 -5.32 -10.88
C ALA A 178 22.56 -6.05 -12.23
N ALA A 179 21.47 -6.74 -12.61
CA ALA A 179 21.38 -7.49 -13.88
C ALA A 179 21.43 -6.60 -15.15
N VAL A 180 21.24 -5.29 -15.01
CA VAL A 180 21.48 -4.32 -16.08
C VAL A 180 22.96 -3.93 -16.15
N VAL A 181 23.64 -3.77 -15.01
CA VAL A 181 25.09 -3.49 -14.95
C VAL A 181 25.93 -4.69 -15.41
N GLU A 182 25.53 -5.92 -15.09
CA GLU A 182 26.21 -7.16 -15.51
C GLU A 182 26.43 -7.26 -17.03
N VAL A 183 25.56 -6.65 -17.84
CA VAL A 183 25.70 -6.63 -19.32
C VAL A 183 26.43 -5.40 -19.86
N THR A 184 26.91 -4.51 -18.98
CA THR A 184 27.64 -3.28 -19.32
C THR A 184 29.14 -3.40 -19.11
N THR A 185 29.90 -2.56 -19.80
CA THR A 185 31.31 -2.25 -19.57
C THR A 185 31.55 -0.79 -19.94
N VAL A 186 32.74 -0.23 -19.72
CA VAL A 186 33.07 1.15 -20.08
C VAL A 186 33.95 1.16 -21.34
N ALA A 187 33.62 2.02 -22.30
CA ALA A 187 34.43 2.19 -23.50
C ALA A 187 35.68 3.06 -23.21
N PRO A 188 36.87 2.70 -23.76
CA PRO A 188 38.09 3.50 -23.61
C PRO A 188 38.07 4.84 -24.35
N ALA A 189 36.97 5.15 -25.06
CA ALA A 189 36.72 6.44 -25.70
C ALA A 189 35.21 6.75 -25.68
N PRO A 190 34.80 8.03 -25.54
CA PRO A 190 33.39 8.40 -25.46
C PRO A 190 32.65 8.14 -26.78
N VAL A 191 31.68 7.23 -26.75
CA VAL A 191 30.82 6.86 -27.90
C VAL A 191 29.83 7.97 -28.28
N ALA A 192 29.63 8.96 -27.40
CA ALA A 192 28.67 10.05 -27.56
C ALA A 192 29.37 11.40 -27.81
N THR A 193 28.73 12.27 -28.62
CA THR A 193 29.23 13.64 -28.85
C THR A 193 29.19 14.48 -27.58
N ALA A 194 30.08 15.45 -27.44
CA ALA A 194 30.17 16.32 -26.26
C ALA A 194 28.83 17.02 -25.93
N GLN A 195 28.04 17.40 -26.95
CA GLN A 195 26.70 17.97 -26.76
C GLN A 195 25.69 16.95 -26.19
N ARG A 196 25.76 15.67 -26.59
CA ARG A 196 24.93 14.59 -26.05
C ARG A 196 25.32 14.25 -24.61
N VAL A 197 26.62 14.26 -24.29
CA VAL A 197 27.14 14.10 -22.91
C VAL A 197 26.71 15.27 -22.02
N ALA A 198 26.81 16.52 -22.51
CA ALA A 198 26.35 17.70 -21.76
C ALA A 198 24.83 17.67 -21.50
N HIS A 199 24.02 17.21 -22.46
CA HIS A 199 22.58 16.99 -22.27
C HIS A 199 22.31 15.92 -21.19
N ALA A 200 22.98 14.76 -21.30
CA ALA A 200 22.86 13.68 -20.31
C ALA A 200 23.22 14.16 -18.89
N LYS A 201 24.34 14.88 -18.74
CA LYS A 201 24.75 15.48 -17.46
C LYS A 201 23.68 16.41 -16.90
N LYS A 202 23.09 17.28 -17.74
CA LYS A 202 22.00 18.19 -17.31
C LYS A 202 20.75 17.43 -16.84
N SER A 203 20.32 16.39 -17.56
CA SER A 203 19.16 15.56 -17.18
C SER A 203 19.42 14.80 -15.88
N ILE A 204 20.62 14.23 -15.73
CA ILE A 204 21.01 13.48 -14.52
C ILE A 204 21.12 14.41 -13.31
N THR A 205 21.70 15.60 -13.44
CA THR A 205 21.69 16.63 -12.38
C THR A 205 20.26 16.94 -11.90
N ALA A 206 19.30 17.07 -12.83
CA ALA A 206 17.90 17.34 -12.51
C ALA A 206 17.12 16.14 -11.95
N ARG A 207 17.69 14.92 -11.96
CA ARG A 207 17.04 13.67 -11.51
C ARG A 207 17.67 13.07 -10.26
N LEU A 208 19.00 13.06 -10.19
CA LEU A 208 19.81 12.41 -9.16
C LEU A 208 20.63 13.42 -8.32
N GLY A 209 20.55 14.71 -8.63
CA GLY A 209 21.31 15.76 -7.96
C GLY A 209 22.67 16.05 -8.58
N PRO A 210 23.26 17.24 -8.29
CA PRO A 210 24.52 17.68 -8.89
C PRO A 210 25.71 16.85 -8.43
N ALA A 211 25.76 16.42 -7.16
CA ALA A 211 26.85 15.61 -6.61
C ALA A 211 26.95 14.26 -7.34
N PHE A 212 25.82 13.55 -7.52
CA PHE A 212 25.81 12.26 -8.20
C PHE A 212 26.13 12.42 -9.71
N ALA A 213 25.60 13.44 -10.37
CA ALA A 213 25.94 13.77 -11.75
C ALA A 213 27.43 14.14 -11.95
N GLN A 214 28.08 14.72 -10.95
CA GLN A 214 29.52 14.97 -10.97
C GLN A 214 30.34 13.70 -10.73
N VAL A 215 29.94 12.88 -9.76
CA VAL A 215 30.58 11.58 -9.43
C VAL A 215 30.54 10.62 -10.62
N LEU A 216 29.40 10.51 -11.31
CA LEU A 216 29.23 9.66 -12.50
C LEU A 216 30.07 10.16 -13.69
N ALA A 217 30.15 11.47 -13.90
CA ALA A 217 30.86 12.08 -15.02
C ALA A 217 32.38 12.20 -14.84
N GLY A 218 32.89 11.94 -13.62
CA GLY A 218 34.28 12.24 -13.23
C GLY A 218 35.11 11.02 -12.82
N ARG A 219 34.52 9.82 -12.82
CA ARG A 219 35.21 8.55 -12.55
C ARG A 219 35.22 7.66 -13.79
N ASP A 220 36.22 6.78 -13.85
CA ASP A 220 36.10 5.56 -14.63
C ASP A 220 35.31 4.52 -13.82
N HIS A 221 34.46 3.75 -14.51
CA HIS A 221 33.61 2.70 -13.93
C HIS A 221 33.94 1.33 -14.55
N SER A 222 35.06 1.22 -15.28
CA SER A 222 35.51 0.00 -15.97
C SER A 222 35.80 -1.17 -15.02
N HIS A 223 36.35 -0.87 -13.84
CA HIS A 223 36.72 -1.84 -12.81
C HIS A 223 35.67 -1.97 -11.70
N ASP A 224 35.01 -0.88 -11.30
CA ASP A 224 33.89 -0.89 -10.35
C ASP A 224 32.69 -0.09 -10.90
N PRO A 225 31.65 -0.78 -11.42
CA PRO A 225 30.43 -0.14 -11.89
C PRO A 225 29.38 0.07 -10.78
N THR A 226 29.72 -0.09 -9.49
CA THR A 226 28.80 0.12 -8.35
C THR A 226 28.09 1.48 -8.41
N LEU A 227 28.78 2.55 -8.78
CA LEU A 227 28.18 3.89 -8.90
C LEU A 227 27.14 3.96 -10.04
N VAL A 228 27.37 3.24 -11.14
CA VAL A 228 26.39 3.08 -12.23
C VAL A 228 25.18 2.30 -11.73
N GLN A 229 25.39 1.17 -11.02
CA GLN A 229 24.30 0.38 -10.43
C GLN A 229 23.42 1.23 -9.51
N LEU A 230 24.04 1.98 -8.59
CA LEU A 230 23.36 2.88 -7.67
C LEU A 230 22.55 3.94 -8.42
N ALA A 231 23.05 4.49 -9.53
CA ALA A 231 22.32 5.48 -10.33
C ALA A 231 21.09 4.90 -11.04
N LEU A 232 21.22 3.69 -11.62
CA LEU A 232 20.10 2.96 -12.24
C LEU A 232 19.04 2.58 -11.18
N GLN A 233 19.49 2.13 -10.01
CA GLN A 233 18.65 1.78 -8.85
C GLN A 233 17.91 3.00 -8.29
N THR A 234 18.58 4.14 -8.12
CA THR A 234 17.93 5.38 -7.67
C THR A 234 16.89 5.87 -8.68
N CYS A 235 17.13 5.71 -9.99
CA CYS A 235 16.11 6.01 -11.00
C CYS A 235 14.85 5.15 -10.84
N LEU A 236 15.01 3.84 -10.61
CA LEU A 236 13.91 2.93 -10.28
C LEU A 236 13.17 3.36 -9.00
N ALA A 237 13.88 3.55 -7.89
CA ALA A 237 13.29 3.99 -6.62
C ALA A 237 12.54 5.34 -6.73
N THR A 238 13.10 6.31 -7.45
CA THR A 238 12.51 7.64 -7.65
C THR A 238 11.21 7.56 -8.46
N CYS A 239 11.21 6.85 -9.60
CA CYS A 239 10.00 6.69 -10.41
C CYS A 239 8.94 5.82 -9.70
N THR A 240 9.35 4.82 -8.92
CA THR A 240 8.43 3.99 -8.11
C THR A 240 7.75 4.82 -7.02
N THR A 241 8.51 5.67 -6.34
CA THR A 241 7.95 6.62 -5.35
C THR A 241 6.94 7.54 -5.99
N ARG A 242 7.27 8.17 -7.13
CA ARG A 242 6.35 9.06 -7.87
C ARG A 242 5.08 8.36 -8.39
N LEU A 243 5.19 7.08 -8.76
CA LEU A 243 4.03 6.27 -9.17
C LEU A 243 3.12 5.91 -7.98
N LEU A 244 3.67 5.87 -6.76
CA LEU A 244 2.95 5.55 -5.52
C LEU A 244 2.49 6.78 -4.72
N SER A 245 3.03 7.97 -4.99
CA SER A 245 2.69 9.22 -4.29
C SER A 245 1.56 10.03 -4.93
N VAL A 246 1.08 9.63 -6.11
CA VAL A 246 -0.11 10.23 -6.75
C VAL A 246 -1.39 9.66 -6.12
N PHE A 247 -2.43 10.49 -5.99
CA PHE A 247 -3.73 10.05 -5.46
C PHE A 247 -4.31 8.92 -6.32
N CYS A 248 -4.40 9.13 -7.64
CA CYS A 248 -4.82 8.10 -8.60
C CYS A 248 -3.74 7.87 -9.66
N ILE A 249 -3.30 6.63 -9.82
CA ILE A 249 -2.33 6.25 -10.86
C ILE A 249 -2.89 6.57 -12.26
N GLY A 250 -2.04 7.17 -13.10
CA GLY A 250 -2.32 7.53 -14.49
C GLY A 250 -3.24 8.72 -14.71
N LEU A 251 -3.91 9.24 -13.68
CA LEU A 251 -4.75 10.42 -13.80
C LEU A 251 -3.89 11.69 -14.05
N PRO A 252 -4.25 12.58 -14.99
CA PRO A 252 -3.47 13.80 -15.29
C PRO A 252 -3.24 14.68 -14.05
N MET A 253 -2.09 15.38 -14.00
CA MET A 253 -1.57 16.00 -12.76
C MET A 253 -2.57 16.94 -12.07
N MET A 254 -3.17 17.90 -12.78
CA MET A 254 -4.08 18.89 -12.17
C MET A 254 -5.31 18.25 -11.49
N PRO A 255 -6.07 17.32 -12.13
CA PRO A 255 -7.05 16.50 -11.42
C PRO A 255 -6.47 15.68 -10.25
N ASN A 256 -5.26 15.14 -10.38
CA ASN A 256 -4.60 14.34 -9.34
C ASN A 256 -4.31 15.17 -8.08
N GLU A 257 -3.74 16.36 -8.27
CA GLU A 257 -3.45 17.36 -7.24
C GLU A 257 -4.74 17.83 -6.54
N LEU A 258 -5.80 18.09 -7.30
CA LEU A 258 -7.11 18.48 -6.75
C LEU A 258 -7.72 17.35 -5.88
N PHE A 259 -7.68 16.09 -6.33
CA PHE A 259 -8.16 14.98 -5.52
C PHE A 259 -7.28 14.69 -4.30
N ALA A 260 -5.97 14.93 -4.38
CA ALA A 260 -5.07 14.84 -3.24
C ALA A 260 -5.39 15.92 -2.18
N GLN A 261 -5.57 17.18 -2.60
CA GLN A 261 -5.96 18.29 -1.71
C GLN A 261 -7.32 18.03 -1.05
N LEU A 262 -8.31 17.57 -1.83
CA LEU A 262 -9.63 17.20 -1.30
C LEU A 262 -9.57 15.99 -0.36
N TYR A 263 -8.66 15.03 -0.59
CA TYR A 263 -8.44 13.93 0.34
C TYR A 263 -7.85 14.40 1.66
N GLU A 264 -6.88 15.32 1.64
CA GLU A 264 -6.29 15.87 2.87
C GLU A 264 -7.31 16.64 3.70
N ASP A 265 -8.13 17.50 3.08
CA ASP A 265 -9.23 18.21 3.76
C ASP A 265 -10.21 17.22 4.42
N VAL A 266 -10.62 16.17 3.69
CA VAL A 266 -11.44 15.08 4.23
C VAL A 266 -10.68 14.27 5.30
N ARG A 267 -9.36 14.11 5.22
CA ARG A 267 -8.53 13.38 6.19
C ARG A 267 -8.39 14.15 7.52
N GLU A 268 -8.39 15.48 7.47
CA GLU A 268 -8.35 16.37 8.63
C GLU A 268 -9.72 16.57 9.28
N GLN A 269 -10.79 16.73 8.49
CA GLN A 269 -12.13 16.97 9.02
C GLN A 269 -12.86 15.67 9.47
N GLU A 270 -12.74 14.58 8.71
CA GLU A 270 -13.52 13.35 8.96
C GLU A 270 -12.76 12.26 9.73
N PRO A 271 -13.46 11.38 10.48
CA PRO A 271 -12.86 10.21 11.10
C PRO A 271 -12.21 9.28 10.07
N GLN A 272 -11.07 8.67 10.43
CA GLN A 272 -10.26 7.76 9.58
C GLN A 272 -11.06 6.73 8.77
N ALA A 273 -12.17 6.20 9.30
CA ALA A 273 -13.00 5.22 8.59
C ALA A 273 -13.80 5.88 7.44
N THR A 274 -14.39 7.06 7.68
CA THR A 274 -15.07 7.86 6.65
C THR A 274 -14.08 8.29 5.56
N SER A 275 -12.95 8.89 5.94
CA SER A 275 -11.97 9.44 4.98
C SER A 275 -11.27 8.35 4.15
N SER A 276 -10.89 7.22 4.77
CA SER A 276 -10.38 6.06 4.02
C SER A 276 -11.41 5.50 3.06
N ARG A 277 -12.68 5.40 3.49
CA ARG A 277 -13.75 4.84 2.66
C ARG A 277 -14.13 5.76 1.50
N TRP A 278 -14.12 7.08 1.73
CA TRP A 278 -14.25 8.09 0.68
C TRP A 278 -13.16 7.93 -0.38
N ARG A 279 -11.88 7.88 0.03
CA ARG A 279 -10.73 7.68 -0.87
C ARG A 279 -10.89 6.40 -1.70
N ALA A 280 -11.18 5.28 -1.05
CA ALA A 280 -11.34 3.99 -1.69
C ALA A 280 -12.46 3.98 -2.74
N LEU A 281 -13.61 4.58 -2.43
CA LEU A 281 -14.73 4.69 -3.37
C LEU A 281 -14.39 5.63 -4.54
N THR A 282 -13.80 6.80 -4.26
CA THR A 282 -13.37 7.76 -5.30
C THR A 282 -12.40 7.11 -6.29
N LEU A 283 -11.38 6.37 -5.80
CA LEU A 283 -10.42 5.65 -6.65
C LEU A 283 -11.04 4.48 -7.43
N GLN A 284 -11.96 3.74 -6.81
CA GLN A 284 -12.72 2.70 -7.50
C GLN A 284 -13.55 3.31 -8.65
N HIS A 285 -14.23 4.42 -8.42
CA HIS A 285 -15.05 5.09 -9.44
C HIS A 285 -14.22 5.74 -10.56
N ILE A 286 -13.10 6.42 -10.24
CA ILE A 286 -12.20 7.02 -11.26
C ILE A 286 -11.69 5.94 -12.23
N ARG A 287 -11.28 4.78 -11.72
CA ARG A 287 -10.74 3.68 -12.55
C ARG A 287 -11.82 2.92 -13.31
N ASN A 288 -13.02 2.76 -12.73
CA ASN A 288 -14.17 2.20 -13.46
C ASN A 288 -14.55 3.07 -14.68
N LEU A 289 -14.41 4.40 -14.58
CA LEU A 289 -14.60 5.33 -15.69
C LEU A 289 -13.42 5.37 -16.67
N ASN A 290 -12.20 5.06 -16.21
CA ASN A 290 -10.96 5.18 -16.98
C ASN A 290 -10.10 3.90 -16.84
N PRO A 291 -10.49 2.76 -17.43
CA PRO A 291 -9.88 1.46 -17.15
C PRO A 291 -8.42 1.31 -17.63
N GLN A 292 -7.92 2.20 -18.50
CA GLN A 292 -6.56 2.14 -19.06
C GLN A 292 -5.52 2.98 -18.30
N LEU A 293 -5.89 3.71 -17.23
CA LEU A 293 -4.94 4.59 -16.52
C LEU A 293 -3.75 3.82 -15.91
N GLU A 294 -3.99 2.67 -15.28
CA GLU A 294 -2.91 1.83 -14.70
C GLU A 294 -1.96 1.29 -15.78
N GLU A 295 -2.47 0.90 -16.95
CA GLU A 295 -1.65 0.40 -18.07
C GLU A 295 -0.86 1.53 -18.75
N GLY A 296 -1.47 2.70 -18.96
CA GLY A 296 -0.79 3.88 -19.48
C GLY A 296 0.34 4.35 -18.56
N ALA A 297 0.07 4.44 -17.26
CA ALA A 297 1.07 4.82 -16.25
C ALA A 297 2.22 3.81 -16.16
N ALA A 298 1.93 2.50 -16.21
CA ALA A 298 2.96 1.47 -16.20
C ALA A 298 3.83 1.51 -17.47
N ASN A 299 3.25 1.79 -18.64
CA ASN A 299 4.03 1.98 -19.87
C ASN A 299 4.89 3.23 -19.84
N GLU A 300 4.40 4.34 -19.30
CA GLU A 300 5.15 5.59 -19.14
C GLU A 300 6.27 5.46 -18.10
N PHE A 301 6.03 4.76 -16.98
CA PHE A 301 7.07 4.38 -16.01
C PHE A 301 8.24 3.69 -16.70
N VAL A 302 7.98 2.66 -17.53
CA VAL A 302 9.01 1.96 -18.29
C VAL A 302 9.75 2.93 -19.23
N THR A 303 9.03 3.81 -19.93
CA THR A 303 9.62 4.81 -20.83
C THR A 303 10.54 5.80 -20.09
N GLN A 304 10.16 6.27 -18.90
CA GLN A 304 10.98 7.17 -18.09
C GLN A 304 12.25 6.50 -17.53
N ILE A 305 12.14 5.26 -17.06
CA ILE A 305 13.29 4.47 -16.59
C ILE A 305 14.29 4.28 -17.72
N LEU A 306 13.84 3.78 -18.87
CA LEU A 306 14.73 3.49 -20.00
C LEU A 306 15.37 4.76 -20.56
N ARG A 307 14.66 5.91 -20.59
CA ARG A 307 15.26 7.21 -20.93
C ARG A 307 16.39 7.57 -19.97
N ALA A 308 16.11 7.55 -18.66
CA ALA A 308 17.10 7.89 -17.64
C ALA A 308 18.34 6.98 -17.70
N TRP A 309 18.16 5.70 -17.99
CA TRP A 309 19.26 4.75 -18.19
C TRP A 309 20.08 5.07 -19.44
N THR A 310 19.47 5.35 -20.59
CA THR A 310 20.23 5.79 -21.79
C THR A 310 21.05 7.05 -21.53
N GLU A 311 20.58 7.95 -20.66
CA GLU A 311 21.32 9.15 -20.24
C GLU A 311 22.51 8.77 -19.34
N ILE A 312 22.32 7.88 -18.35
CA ILE A 312 23.39 7.40 -17.46
C ILE A 312 24.50 6.72 -18.26
N PHE A 313 24.16 5.82 -19.19
CA PHE A 313 25.15 5.14 -20.04
C PHE A 313 25.89 6.10 -20.97
N VAL A 314 25.24 7.17 -21.45
CA VAL A 314 25.90 8.24 -22.22
C VAL A 314 26.87 9.04 -21.34
N LEU A 315 26.52 9.31 -20.08
CA LEU A 315 27.37 10.08 -19.17
C LEU A 315 28.62 9.30 -18.72
N CYS A 316 28.47 8.00 -18.48
CA CYS A 316 29.52 7.12 -17.96
C CYS A 316 30.27 6.35 -19.07
N ALA A 317 30.06 6.70 -20.35
CA ALA A 317 30.61 6.04 -21.54
C ALA A 317 30.40 4.50 -21.60
N CYS A 318 29.28 4.00 -21.04
CA CYS A 318 29.00 2.57 -20.98
C CYS A 318 28.62 1.98 -22.35
N THR A 319 29.25 0.86 -22.71
CA THR A 319 28.89 -0.04 -23.82
C THR A 319 28.46 -1.40 -23.27
N SER A 320 28.01 -2.33 -24.12
CA SER A 320 27.58 -3.66 -23.68
C SER A 320 28.53 -4.77 -24.10
N VAL A 321 28.75 -5.72 -23.18
CA VAL A 321 29.47 -6.98 -23.42
C VAL A 321 28.62 -7.95 -24.24
N GLU A 322 27.30 -7.95 -24.05
CA GLU A 322 26.33 -8.79 -24.80
C GLU A 322 25.92 -8.20 -26.16
N GLY A 323 26.50 -7.08 -26.59
CA GLY A 323 26.09 -6.38 -27.82
C GLY A 323 24.75 -5.64 -27.72
N VAL A 324 24.18 -5.48 -26.52
CA VAL A 324 22.96 -4.67 -26.31
C VAL A 324 23.27 -3.19 -26.58
N ALA A 325 22.52 -2.54 -27.46
CA ALA A 325 22.72 -1.13 -27.77
C ALA A 325 22.23 -0.21 -26.63
N LEU A 326 23.03 -0.06 -25.56
CA LEU A 326 22.67 0.67 -24.33
C LEU A 326 22.23 2.12 -24.55
N HIS A 327 22.66 2.76 -25.64
CA HIS A 327 22.26 4.12 -26.00
C HIS A 327 20.95 4.21 -26.82
N SER A 328 20.24 3.08 -26.99
CA SER A 328 18.95 2.95 -27.68
C SER A 328 17.87 2.49 -26.70
N MET A 329 16.77 3.27 -26.61
CA MET A 329 15.64 2.92 -25.75
C MET A 329 14.94 1.63 -26.19
N ASP A 330 14.88 1.34 -27.49
CA ASP A 330 14.20 0.15 -28.02
C ASP A 330 14.95 -1.14 -27.69
N ALA A 331 16.29 -1.11 -27.76
CA ALA A 331 17.15 -2.24 -27.36
C ALA A 331 17.03 -2.54 -25.86
N LEU A 332 17.05 -1.50 -25.02
CA LEU A 332 16.81 -1.67 -23.58
C LEU A 332 15.36 -2.12 -23.29
N ARG A 333 14.36 -1.65 -24.05
CA ARG A 333 12.95 -2.09 -23.91
C ARG A 333 12.79 -3.57 -24.27
N ALA A 334 13.51 -4.06 -25.28
CA ALA A 334 13.52 -5.47 -25.65
C ALA A 334 14.20 -6.36 -24.59
N ARG A 335 15.34 -5.94 -24.01
CA ARG A 335 16.11 -6.74 -23.02
C ARG A 335 15.54 -6.68 -21.59
N PHE A 336 15.04 -5.51 -21.17
CA PHE A 336 14.69 -5.21 -19.77
C PHE A 336 13.27 -4.67 -19.55
N GLY A 337 12.53 -4.32 -20.61
CA GLY A 337 11.20 -3.70 -20.49
C GLY A 337 10.18 -4.56 -19.74
N ARG A 338 10.28 -5.90 -19.82
CA ARG A 338 9.42 -6.83 -19.07
C ARG A 338 9.67 -6.76 -17.56
N GLN A 339 10.93 -6.60 -17.15
CA GLN A 339 11.34 -6.48 -15.75
C GLN A 339 10.92 -5.12 -15.19
N CYS A 340 11.13 -4.03 -15.95
CA CYS A 340 10.63 -2.70 -15.59
C CYS A 340 9.08 -2.69 -15.45
N MET A 341 8.37 -3.35 -16.36
CA MET A 341 6.91 -3.50 -16.31
C MET A 341 6.45 -4.33 -15.09
N ARG A 342 7.21 -5.36 -14.68
CA ARG A 342 6.91 -6.15 -13.48
C ARG A 342 6.98 -5.31 -12.21
N ILE A 343 7.99 -4.44 -12.09
CA ILE A 343 8.12 -3.47 -10.99
C ILE A 343 6.94 -2.48 -11.02
N ALA A 344 6.58 -1.94 -12.19
CA ALA A 344 5.43 -1.05 -12.33
C ALA A 344 4.11 -1.71 -11.88
N ILE A 345 3.85 -2.95 -12.31
CA ILE A 345 2.64 -3.70 -11.91
C ILE A 345 2.63 -4.00 -10.41
N ARG A 346 3.77 -4.34 -9.80
CA ARG A 346 3.90 -4.49 -8.34
C ARG A 346 3.59 -3.18 -7.61
N ALA A 347 4.12 -2.06 -8.09
CA ALA A 347 3.85 -0.73 -7.54
C ALA A 347 2.36 -0.36 -7.66
N CYS A 348 1.73 -0.54 -8.83
CA CYS A 348 0.29 -0.32 -9.01
C CYS A 348 -0.55 -1.20 -8.07
N LYS A 349 -0.18 -2.48 -7.87
CA LYS A 349 -0.85 -3.36 -6.91
C LYS A 349 -0.71 -2.84 -5.48
N LEU A 350 0.49 -2.44 -5.06
CA LEU A 350 0.74 -1.87 -3.73
C LEU A 350 -0.07 -0.59 -3.51
N ALA A 351 -0.14 0.30 -4.52
CA ALA A 351 -0.90 1.54 -4.47
C ALA A 351 -2.40 1.28 -4.18
N ARG A 352 -2.98 0.26 -4.82
CA ARG A 352 -4.37 -0.17 -4.59
C ARG A 352 -4.57 -0.73 -3.19
N VAL A 353 -3.62 -1.53 -2.70
CA VAL A 353 -3.66 -2.09 -1.34
C VAL A 353 -3.71 -0.97 -0.30
N ILE A 354 -2.76 -0.02 -0.34
CA ILE A 354 -2.65 1.06 0.66
C ILE A 354 -3.75 2.12 0.55
N ASN A 355 -4.38 2.27 -0.62
CA ASN A 355 -5.41 3.29 -0.86
C ASN A 355 -6.87 2.79 -0.84
N GLU A 356 -7.11 1.50 -1.13
CA GLU A 356 -8.47 0.97 -1.33
C GLU A 356 -8.79 -0.27 -0.49
N GLU A 357 -7.78 -1.00 0.00
CA GLU A 357 -7.97 -2.27 0.73
C GLU A 357 -7.58 -2.17 2.22
N ILE A 358 -7.15 -0.98 2.66
CA ILE A 358 -6.78 -0.62 4.04
C ILE A 358 -7.59 0.62 4.45
N MET A 359 -8.26 0.50 5.61
CA MET A 359 -9.18 1.48 6.20
C MET A 359 -8.80 1.88 7.64
N SER A 360 -7.97 1.08 8.33
CA SER A 360 -7.63 1.33 9.73
C SER A 360 -6.64 2.49 9.93
N THR A 361 -5.77 2.70 8.94
CA THR A 361 -4.62 3.61 8.96
C THR A 361 -4.22 4.01 7.53
N ASN A 362 -3.32 4.98 7.38
CA ASN A 362 -2.75 5.39 6.09
C ASN A 362 -1.29 4.93 6.02
N PHE A 363 -0.91 4.27 4.92
CA PHE A 363 0.48 3.89 4.66
C PHE A 363 1.10 4.84 3.64
N GLU A 364 2.28 5.37 3.96
CA GLU A 364 3.00 6.34 3.15
C GLU A 364 4.44 5.86 2.95
N LEU A 365 4.96 5.93 1.72
CA LEU A 365 6.36 5.58 1.44
C LEU A 365 7.31 6.66 1.93
N LEU A 366 8.49 6.24 2.39
CA LEU A 366 9.60 7.12 2.72
C LEU A 366 10.66 7.04 1.63
N PHE A 367 11.04 8.20 1.10
CA PHE A 367 12.15 8.40 0.17
C PHE A 367 12.93 9.64 0.63
N VAL A 368 14.26 9.58 0.62
CA VAL A 368 15.12 10.70 1.04
C VAL A 368 15.70 11.38 -0.20
N GLU A 369 15.49 12.69 -0.30
CA GLU A 369 16.04 13.50 -1.39
C GLU A 369 17.56 13.67 -1.27
N ASN A 370 18.23 13.83 -2.41
CA ASN A 370 19.67 14.10 -2.43
C ASN A 370 19.97 15.45 -1.74
N GLY A 371 21.16 15.58 -1.14
CA GLY A 371 21.54 16.73 -0.32
C GLY A 371 20.98 16.74 1.11
N THR A 372 19.94 15.93 1.42
CA THR A 372 19.40 15.81 2.78
C THR A 372 20.47 15.32 3.75
N ARG A 373 20.63 15.96 4.92
CA ARG A 373 21.59 15.51 5.94
C ARG A 373 21.18 14.15 6.51
N PHE A 374 22.15 13.25 6.61
CA PHE A 374 21.97 11.93 7.23
C PHE A 374 21.51 12.03 8.68
N LYS A 375 20.59 11.14 9.06
CA LYS A 375 19.98 11.04 10.38
C LYS A 375 19.67 9.57 10.70
N PRO A 376 20.41 8.90 11.60
CA PRO A 376 20.21 7.47 11.87
C PRO A 376 18.81 7.13 12.41
N GLU A 377 18.10 8.11 12.98
CA GLU A 377 16.72 7.98 13.45
C GLU A 377 15.66 8.05 12.32
N GLN A 378 16.05 8.42 11.10
CA GLN A 378 15.16 8.59 9.94
C GLN A 378 15.57 7.79 8.69
N MET A 379 16.81 7.27 8.61
CA MET A 379 17.33 6.56 7.44
C MET A 379 18.53 5.66 7.77
N VAL A 380 18.75 4.60 6.99
CA VAL A 380 19.87 3.65 7.16
C VAL A 380 20.95 3.93 6.12
N ASN A 381 22.20 4.16 6.55
CA ASN A 381 23.34 4.24 5.63
C ASN A 381 23.70 2.83 5.11
N ALA A 382 23.61 2.61 3.80
CA ALA A 382 23.97 1.34 3.16
C ALA A 382 25.45 0.95 3.39
N TYR A 383 26.33 1.93 3.59
CA TYR A 383 27.77 1.76 3.76
C TYR A 383 28.23 2.12 5.18
N ALA A 384 27.38 1.91 6.20
CA ALA A 384 27.66 2.25 7.60
C ALA A 384 28.95 1.62 8.17
N ASN A 385 29.38 0.48 7.63
CA ASN A 385 30.61 -0.22 8.04
C ASN A 385 31.87 0.28 7.33
N ALA A 386 31.75 1.15 6.33
CA ALA A 386 32.82 1.53 5.40
C ALA A 386 33.03 3.06 5.29
N ALA A 387 31.98 3.85 5.49
CA ALA A 387 32.02 5.32 5.42
C ALA A 387 31.56 5.94 6.75
N ALA A 388 32.11 7.10 7.09
CA ALA A 388 31.66 7.88 8.25
C ALA A 388 30.14 8.15 8.17
N PRO A 389 29.36 7.95 9.24
CA PRO A 389 27.90 8.10 9.25
C PRO A 389 27.48 9.57 9.37
N VAL A 390 28.12 10.46 8.60
CA VAL A 390 27.94 11.91 8.63
C VAL A 390 28.09 12.45 7.20
N GLY A 391 27.10 13.24 6.75
CA GLY A 391 27.14 13.91 5.46
C GLY A 391 25.76 14.14 4.86
N PRO A 392 25.68 14.79 3.69
CA PRO A 392 24.50 14.75 2.82
C PRO A 392 24.32 13.36 2.18
N VAL A 393 23.07 13.02 1.91
CA VAL A 393 22.65 11.85 1.13
C VAL A 393 22.92 12.10 -0.35
N LEU A 394 23.66 11.18 -0.97
CA LEU A 394 23.86 11.11 -2.42
C LEU A 394 22.58 10.60 -3.11
N CYS A 395 21.99 9.52 -2.58
CA CYS A 395 20.76 8.94 -3.09
C CYS A 395 20.05 8.00 -2.10
N THR A 396 18.75 7.76 -2.36
CA THR A 396 17.99 6.64 -1.78
C THR A 396 18.12 5.41 -2.66
N THR A 397 18.39 4.25 -2.05
CA THR A 397 18.55 2.95 -2.69
C THR A 397 17.38 2.00 -2.40
N GLU A 398 16.79 2.08 -1.21
CA GLU A 398 15.62 1.29 -0.81
C GLU A 398 14.56 2.19 -0.18
N LEU A 399 13.31 1.98 -0.56
CA LEU A 399 12.14 2.71 -0.09
C LEU A 399 11.81 2.28 1.34
N GLY A 400 11.57 3.26 2.21
CA GLY A 400 11.01 3.03 3.53
C GLY A 400 9.48 3.10 3.53
N LEU A 401 8.87 2.88 4.69
CA LEU A 401 7.42 2.86 4.88
C LEU A 401 7.09 3.43 6.26
N GLN A 402 6.11 4.33 6.33
CA GLN A 402 5.47 4.75 7.57
C GLN A 402 3.97 4.44 7.59
N CYS A 403 3.43 4.37 8.80
CA CYS A 403 2.02 4.17 9.11
C CYS A 403 1.52 5.38 9.90
N VAL A 404 0.50 6.08 9.40
CA VAL A 404 0.00 7.36 9.90
C VAL A 404 -1.43 7.18 10.40
N THR A 405 -1.60 7.28 11.72
CA THR A 405 -2.87 7.00 12.40
C THR A 405 -3.30 8.17 13.28
N ARG A 406 -4.48 8.73 13.03
CA ARG A 406 -5.13 9.68 13.96
C ARG A 406 -5.53 8.94 15.24
N THR A 407 -4.98 9.38 16.36
CA THR A 407 -5.18 8.81 17.69
C THR A 407 -5.97 9.80 18.54
N ARG A 408 -7.11 9.35 19.08
CA ARG A 408 -7.85 10.12 20.07
C ARG A 408 -6.98 10.28 21.32
N LEU A 409 -6.67 11.53 21.69
CA LEU A 409 -6.16 11.82 23.03
C LEU A 409 -7.22 11.48 24.09
N LYS A 410 -6.83 11.54 25.37
CA LYS A 410 -7.66 11.12 26.52
C LYS A 410 -9.08 11.72 26.44
N PRO A 411 -10.14 11.00 26.88
CA PRO A 411 -11.52 11.49 26.80
C PRO A 411 -11.65 12.86 27.47
N GLY A 412 -11.97 13.88 26.67
CA GLY A 412 -11.94 15.30 27.06
C GLY A 412 -10.94 16.16 26.29
N ALA A 413 -10.06 15.57 25.45
CA ALA A 413 -9.24 16.32 24.50
C ALA A 413 -10.04 16.64 23.21
N ASP A 414 -9.94 17.88 22.75
CA ASP A 414 -10.72 18.42 21.61
C ASP A 414 -10.00 18.26 20.24
N VAL A 415 -8.81 17.63 20.24
CA VAL A 415 -7.94 17.48 19.07
C VAL A 415 -7.46 16.02 18.97
N ASP A 416 -7.71 15.37 17.83
CA ASP A 416 -7.16 14.05 17.48
C ASP A 416 -5.70 14.21 17.00
N GLU A 417 -4.76 13.49 17.62
CA GLU A 417 -3.32 13.58 17.34
C GLU A 417 -2.92 12.64 16.18
N THR A 418 -2.31 13.18 15.13
CA THR A 418 -1.80 12.39 13.99
C THR A 418 -0.44 11.78 14.33
N VAL A 419 -0.42 10.48 14.64
CA VAL A 419 0.80 9.75 15.02
C VAL A 419 1.34 9.00 13.80
N ALA A 420 2.49 9.45 13.29
CA ALA A 420 3.29 8.72 12.30
C ALA A 420 4.23 7.71 12.99
N ARG A 421 4.35 6.51 12.44
CA ARG A 421 5.25 5.45 12.90
C ARG A 421 6.00 4.86 11.71
N THR A 422 7.32 5.04 11.67
CA THR A 422 8.19 4.36 10.71
C THR A 422 8.17 2.85 10.95
N LEU A 423 7.87 2.09 9.91
CA LEU A 423 7.84 0.63 9.92
C LEU A 423 9.05 0.03 9.17
N LEU A 424 9.55 0.75 8.17
CA LEU A 424 10.77 0.44 7.44
C LEU A 424 11.52 1.76 7.20
N LEU A 425 12.76 1.86 7.65
CA LEU A 425 13.60 3.02 7.37
C LEU A 425 14.09 2.97 5.90
N PRO A 426 14.05 4.08 5.15
CA PRO A 426 14.66 4.14 3.82
C PRO A 426 16.17 3.92 3.91
N LYS A 427 16.74 3.23 2.93
CA LYS A 427 18.19 3.01 2.85
C LYS A 427 18.81 4.02 1.88
N VAL A 428 19.91 4.62 2.30
CA VAL A 428 20.57 5.75 1.62
C VAL A 428 22.07 5.52 1.46
N VAL A 429 22.65 6.17 0.45
CA VAL A 429 24.10 6.29 0.24
C VAL A 429 24.49 7.75 0.49
N LEU A 430 25.64 7.99 1.11
CA LEU A 430 26.13 9.34 1.42
C LEU A 430 27.12 9.84 0.37
N GLU A 431 27.26 11.16 0.20
CA GLU A 431 28.20 11.75 -0.77
C GLU A 431 29.69 11.45 -0.47
N THR A 432 29.99 10.91 0.72
CA THR A 432 31.31 10.41 1.12
C THR A 432 31.64 9.03 0.53
N VAL A 433 30.63 8.20 0.25
CA VAL A 433 30.82 6.79 -0.19
C VAL A 433 31.65 6.64 -1.48
N PRO A 434 31.50 7.47 -2.53
CA PRO A 434 32.32 7.35 -3.73
C PRO A 434 33.83 7.43 -3.48
N GLN A 435 34.27 8.19 -2.46
CA GLN A 435 35.69 8.27 -2.08
C GLN A 435 36.18 6.99 -1.36
N VAL A 436 35.26 6.26 -0.72
CA VAL A 436 35.57 4.97 -0.07
C VAL A 436 35.73 3.87 -1.12
N LEU A 437 34.94 3.90 -2.20
CA LEU A 437 35.08 2.96 -3.33
C LEU A 437 36.42 3.10 -4.05
N ASP A 438 36.93 4.33 -4.23
CA ASP A 438 38.28 4.57 -4.76
C ASP A 438 39.37 3.91 -3.88
N ASN A 439 39.23 4.03 -2.56
CA ASN A 439 40.17 3.44 -1.59
C ASN A 439 40.06 1.91 -1.48
N MET A 440 38.91 1.33 -1.85
CA MET A 440 38.68 -0.12 -1.88
C MET A 440 39.12 -0.77 -3.20
N SER A 441 39.19 -0.01 -4.29
CA SER A 441 39.61 -0.49 -5.62
C SER A 441 41.11 -0.29 -5.90
N SER A 442 41.84 0.34 -4.97
CA SER A 442 43.29 0.60 -5.03
C SER A 442 44.11 -0.17 -3.99
N ALA A 443 43.51 -1.18 -3.34
CA ALA A 443 44.10 -2.04 -2.31
C ALA A 443 44.02 -3.52 -2.68
#